data_AF-A0AAD9D643-F1
#
_entry.id   AF-A0AAD9D643-F1
#
_cell.length_a   1.000
_cell.length_b   1.000
_cell.length_c   1.000
_cell.angle_alpha   90.00
_cell.angle_beta   90.00
_cell.angle_gamma   90.00
#
_symmetry.space_group_name_H-M   'P 1'
#
loop_
_entity.id
_entity.type
_entity.pdbx_description
1 polymer ?
#
loop_
_entity_poly.entity_id
_entity_poly.type
_entity_poly.pdbx_seq_one_letter_code
_entity_poly.pdbx_strand_id
1 'polypeptide(L)'
;MTSHRYVIIPFILWVCISTYLSSANINSYLLTIQIQIDTIDIVKKRENATVKYKNASIILDDDSLLVRHHPNNSTSNDTNLHHLKKHHHELHQNTNHTTTITYVPLQNYPSGIYSGMWYQSIPTMLHTNFSSISFLEGVSLKPFRESRSGRPLITADWLDFSVEHWSKFVKHFSSESKKEVGGGSMDYVVVQQRVGELLWGYIEESLERKRIEMELQQQLSMTTDGRTRNYTRAHPSSSAAAAAASVQHTIAIIPIRIQSASSNPQHNIGYDYNYNLTILQTTATITSLWKHNFPRIVIAGVSPNEHAAFQEIKKLLQQQGHLQLIPTVELAYVHMEGREEDWRNVPQMAMLEFQRAIRESRQAMDVSGRNNDVDGIDNETNETITSSTTDDIERSNFVQSWLGTNPKQWKHIYFTEPDLILQTRHTALPSLVQQLNKGWILTAHRLHPLPHIRQFADIVNTAIKTNNAALVRYLSQKLLPDFGSFHHANITSLDPYRVSCCDQGNYYPANVDNPNVPVKARQAPFHCPGTFELCGFQTNVVSRRKSMVSRETMLEAHKFLMEYNLIALEEGYGTGVPLVHSHQRVCRVQEEVCL
;
A
#
# COMPACT_ATOMS: atom_id res chain seq x y z
N MET A 1 -31.99 70.70 -19.03
CA MET A 1 -31.23 70.09 -20.14
C MET A 1 -30.11 69.24 -19.56
N THR A 2 -29.88 67.97 -19.86
CA THR A 2 -30.62 66.92 -20.57
C THR A 2 -29.96 65.62 -20.12
N SER A 3 -30.76 64.66 -19.66
CA SER A 3 -30.32 63.29 -19.32
C SER A 3 -29.85 62.56 -20.58
N HIS A 4 -28.78 61.75 -20.50
CA HIS A 4 -28.66 60.54 -21.31
C HIS A 4 -28.09 59.39 -20.48
N ARG A 5 -28.98 58.46 -20.13
CA ARG A 5 -28.68 57.06 -19.84
C ARG A 5 -28.79 56.30 -21.17
N TYR A 6 -27.79 55.50 -21.50
CA TYR A 6 -27.96 54.46 -22.52
C TYR A 6 -28.37 53.16 -21.82
N VAL A 7 -29.55 52.68 -22.23
CA VAL A 7 -30.10 51.36 -21.96
C VAL A 7 -29.65 50.47 -23.10
N ILE A 8 -29.05 49.32 -22.80
CA ILE A 8 -28.88 48.22 -23.76
C ILE A 8 -29.80 47.09 -23.33
N ILE A 9 -30.65 46.70 -24.29
CA ILE A 9 -31.73 45.72 -24.23
C ILE A 9 -31.14 44.31 -24.48
N PRO A 10 -31.51 43.27 -23.73
CA PRO A 10 -31.23 41.90 -24.14
C PRO A 10 -32.28 41.41 -25.14
N PHE A 11 -31.80 40.88 -26.27
CA PHE A 11 -32.61 40.16 -27.24
C PHE A 11 -33.14 38.85 -26.62
N ILE A 12 -34.46 38.73 -26.58
CA ILE A 12 -35.18 37.48 -26.37
C ILE A 12 -35.40 36.88 -27.77
N LEU A 13 -34.80 35.73 -28.06
CA LEU A 13 -35.17 34.94 -29.23
C LEU A 13 -36.14 33.83 -28.78
N TRP A 14 -37.38 33.97 -29.22
CA TRP A 14 -38.44 32.99 -29.08
C TRP A 14 -38.31 31.99 -30.25
N VAL A 15 -38.19 30.69 -29.95
CA VAL A 15 -38.40 29.64 -30.94
C VAL A 15 -39.57 28.79 -30.46
N CYS A 16 -40.71 28.95 -31.14
CA CYS A 16 -41.83 28.02 -31.05
C CYS A 16 -41.47 26.70 -31.71
N ILE A 17 -41.66 25.59 -31.01
CA ILE A 17 -41.88 24.29 -31.66
C ILE A 17 -43.23 23.78 -31.18
N SER A 18 -44.14 23.69 -32.14
CA SER A 18 -45.48 23.12 -32.03
C SER A 18 -45.39 21.61 -31.85
N THR A 19 -46.00 21.08 -30.80
CA THR A 19 -46.27 19.65 -30.65
C THR A 19 -47.55 19.28 -31.40
N TYR A 20 -47.45 18.34 -32.34
CA TYR A 20 -48.58 17.50 -32.76
C TYR A 20 -48.13 16.04 -32.82
N LEU A 21 -48.92 15.18 -32.19
CA LEU A 21 -48.72 13.74 -32.00
C LEU A 21 -48.87 12.95 -33.30
N SER A 22 -48.05 11.92 -33.50
CA SER A 22 -48.57 10.59 -33.87
C SER A 22 -47.60 9.46 -33.51
N SER A 23 -48.19 8.42 -32.91
CA SER A 23 -47.71 7.06 -32.68
C SER A 23 -46.70 6.49 -33.68
N ALA A 24 -45.61 5.88 -33.17
CA ALA A 24 -45.22 4.48 -33.38
C ALA A 24 -43.72 4.27 -33.08
N ASN A 25 -43.43 3.19 -32.33
CA ASN A 25 -42.14 2.49 -32.15
C ASN A 25 -40.86 3.15 -32.70
N ILE A 26 -39.94 3.52 -31.81
CA ILE A 26 -38.56 3.89 -32.16
C ILE A 26 -37.60 2.87 -31.53
N ASN A 27 -37.00 2.06 -32.39
CA ASN A 27 -35.74 1.38 -32.13
C ASN A 27 -34.61 2.43 -32.05
N SER A 28 -33.65 2.16 -31.17
CA SER A 28 -32.43 2.93 -30.93
C SER A 28 -31.67 3.31 -32.22
N TYR A 29 -31.42 4.60 -32.41
CA TYR A 29 -30.42 5.10 -33.36
C TYR A 29 -29.10 5.37 -32.63
N LEU A 30 -28.04 4.72 -33.10
CA LEU A 30 -26.65 4.99 -32.73
C LEU A 30 -26.18 6.19 -33.57
N LEU A 31 -25.86 7.32 -32.93
CA LEU A 31 -25.16 8.42 -33.59
C LEU A 31 -23.66 8.09 -33.61
N THR A 32 -23.16 7.67 -34.77
CA THR A 32 -21.72 7.44 -34.97
C THR A 32 -21.10 8.72 -35.52
N ILE A 33 -20.28 9.40 -34.74
CA ILE A 33 -19.45 10.51 -35.22
C ILE A 33 -18.09 9.92 -35.60
N GLN A 34 -17.83 9.78 -36.89
CA GLN A 34 -16.51 9.48 -37.42
C GLN A 34 -15.72 10.78 -37.55
N ILE A 35 -14.63 10.90 -36.78
CA ILE A 35 -13.62 11.93 -37.00
C ILE A 35 -12.50 11.27 -37.80
N GLN A 36 -12.39 11.63 -39.08
CA GLN A 36 -11.28 11.25 -39.93
C GLN A 36 -10.17 12.28 -39.74
N ILE A 37 -9.01 11.85 -39.22
CA ILE A 37 -7.80 12.66 -39.15
C ILE A 37 -6.90 12.18 -40.30
N ASP A 38 -6.85 12.96 -41.38
CA ASP A 38 -5.88 12.69 -42.45
C ASP A 38 -4.47 13.09 -42.00
N THR A 39 -3.52 12.21 -42.33
CA THR A 39 -2.08 12.31 -42.11
C THR A 39 -1.50 13.71 -42.40
N ILE A 40 -0.70 14.23 -41.45
CA ILE A 40 0.12 15.42 -41.66
C ILE A 40 1.49 14.97 -42.17
N ASP A 41 1.77 15.26 -43.44
CA ASP A 41 3.12 15.20 -44.01
C ASP A 41 3.95 16.41 -43.54
N ILE A 42 5.02 16.15 -42.78
CA ILE A 42 5.99 17.19 -42.40
C ILE A 42 7.08 17.26 -43.47
N VAL A 43 6.93 18.18 -44.43
CA VAL A 43 8.04 18.58 -45.31
C VAL A 43 8.89 19.62 -44.58
N LYS A 44 10.12 19.25 -44.26
CA LYS A 44 11.17 20.15 -43.77
C LYS A 44 11.42 21.28 -44.78
N LYS A 45 11.14 22.53 -44.39
CA LYS A 45 11.88 23.69 -44.89
C LYS A 45 12.01 24.78 -43.82
N ARG A 46 13.21 25.37 -43.81
CA ARG A 46 13.74 26.36 -42.88
C ARG A 46 12.92 27.65 -42.85
N GLU A 47 12.99 28.29 -41.68
CA GLU A 47 12.67 29.69 -41.33
C GLU A 47 11.27 29.99 -40.77
N ASN A 48 11.28 30.32 -39.46
CA ASN A 48 10.34 31.12 -38.66
C ASN A 48 8.85 31.06 -39.02
N ALA A 49 8.11 30.18 -38.33
CA ALA A 49 6.66 30.32 -38.16
C ALA A 49 6.30 30.35 -36.68
N THR A 50 5.77 31.49 -36.22
CA THR A 50 5.14 31.66 -34.91
C THR A 50 3.69 31.18 -35.02
N VAL A 51 3.34 30.08 -34.34
CA VAL A 51 1.95 29.59 -34.30
C VAL A 51 1.21 30.27 -33.15
N LYS A 52 0.20 31.09 -33.48
CA LYS A 52 -0.77 31.62 -32.51
C LYS A 52 -1.93 30.62 -32.38
N TYR A 53 -2.18 30.12 -31.18
CA TYR A 53 -3.39 29.35 -30.87
C TYR A 53 -4.59 30.29 -30.71
N LYS A 54 -5.69 29.97 -31.37
CA LYS A 54 -7.02 30.54 -31.11
C LYS A 54 -7.79 29.55 -30.24
N ASN A 55 -8.21 30.00 -29.06
CA ASN A 55 -8.98 29.25 -28.08
C ASN A 55 -10.21 28.57 -28.70
N ALA A 56 -10.35 27.26 -28.50
CA ALA A 56 -11.65 26.59 -28.47
C ALA A 56 -11.97 26.31 -27.00
N SER A 57 -12.89 27.08 -26.44
CA SER A 57 -13.49 26.82 -25.13
C SER A 57 -14.68 25.89 -25.33
N ILE A 58 -14.61 24.69 -24.75
CA ILE A 58 -15.79 23.82 -24.58
C ILE A 58 -16.47 24.29 -23.29
N ILE A 59 -17.66 24.87 -23.43
CA ILE A 59 -18.58 25.11 -22.32
C ILE A 59 -19.42 23.83 -22.22
N LEU A 60 -19.28 23.10 -21.12
CA LEU A 60 -20.22 22.07 -20.74
C LEU A 60 -21.24 22.73 -19.81
N ASP A 61 -22.48 22.86 -20.28
CA ASP A 61 -23.61 23.17 -19.41
C ASP A 61 -23.85 21.97 -18.50
N ASP A 62 -23.69 22.20 -17.20
CA ASP A 62 -23.88 21.22 -16.14
C ASP A 62 -25.27 21.45 -15.53
N ASP A 63 -26.27 20.77 -16.07
CA ASP A 63 -27.61 20.72 -15.48
C ASP A 63 -28.00 19.26 -15.16
N SER A 64 -27.96 18.96 -13.86
CA SER A 64 -28.78 17.96 -13.15
C SER A 64 -28.58 16.47 -13.45
N LEU A 65 -27.57 15.86 -12.83
CA LEU A 65 -27.58 14.42 -12.53
C LEU A 65 -28.07 14.16 -11.10
N LEU A 66 -29.39 14.19 -10.93
CA LEU A 66 -30.07 13.53 -9.83
C LEU A 66 -30.07 12.02 -10.08
N VAL A 67 -29.05 11.32 -9.57
CA VAL A 67 -29.04 9.85 -9.53
C VAL A 67 -30.00 9.39 -8.43
N ARG A 68 -31.24 9.06 -8.80
CA ARG A 68 -32.14 8.24 -7.96
C ARG A 68 -31.72 6.78 -8.09
N HIS A 69 -31.18 6.21 -7.02
CA HIS A 69 -31.07 4.76 -6.88
C HIS A 69 -32.47 4.16 -6.64
N HIS A 70 -32.94 3.36 -7.59
CA HIS A 70 -33.95 2.33 -7.33
C HIS A 70 -33.22 1.00 -7.05
N PRO A 71 -33.64 0.21 -6.05
CA PRO A 71 -33.11 -1.13 -5.84
C PRO A 71 -33.81 -2.15 -6.74
N ASN A 72 -33.06 -3.20 -7.09
CA ASN A 72 -33.46 -4.48 -7.70
C ASN A 72 -33.71 -4.51 -9.22
N ASN A 73 -32.71 -4.96 -9.98
CA ASN A 73 -32.65 -6.34 -10.48
C ASN A 73 -31.37 -6.56 -11.29
N SER A 74 -30.76 -7.71 -11.07
CA SER A 74 -29.56 -8.19 -11.74
C SER A 74 -29.77 -8.44 -13.23
N THR A 75 -29.03 -7.71 -14.08
CA THR A 75 -28.51 -8.24 -15.36
C THR A 75 -27.39 -7.34 -15.95
N SER A 76 -26.28 -8.00 -16.28
CA SER A 76 -25.15 -7.65 -17.18
C SER A 76 -24.26 -6.42 -16.88
N ASN A 77 -23.06 -6.70 -16.33
CA ASN A 77 -21.89 -5.82 -16.28
C ASN A 77 -20.89 -6.21 -17.38
N ASP A 78 -21.00 -5.66 -18.59
CA ASP A 78 -19.97 -5.80 -19.65
C ASP A 78 -19.30 -4.46 -20.04
N THR A 79 -19.84 -3.33 -19.59
CA THR A 79 -19.36 -1.99 -19.97
C THR A 79 -18.11 -1.54 -19.21
N ASN A 80 -17.87 -2.02 -17.98
CA ASN A 80 -16.71 -1.62 -17.18
C ASN A 80 -15.40 -2.30 -17.64
N LEU A 81 -15.47 -3.51 -18.21
CA LEU A 81 -14.28 -4.26 -18.62
C LEU A 81 -13.58 -3.63 -19.84
N HIS A 82 -14.34 -2.99 -20.74
CA HIS A 82 -13.77 -2.33 -21.92
C HIS A 82 -13.00 -1.05 -21.58
N HIS A 83 -13.43 -0.28 -20.57
CA HIS A 83 -12.73 0.92 -20.13
C HIS A 83 -11.39 0.61 -19.45
N LEU A 84 -11.35 -0.43 -18.59
CA LEU A 84 -10.10 -0.91 -17.97
C LEU A 84 -9.10 -1.44 -19.02
N LYS A 85 -9.59 -2.17 -20.04
CA LYS A 85 -8.74 -2.68 -21.12
C LYS A 85 -8.14 -1.56 -21.98
N LYS A 86 -8.88 -0.47 -22.22
CA LYS A 86 -8.41 0.65 -23.05
C LYS A 86 -7.26 1.42 -22.38
N HIS A 87 -7.33 1.67 -21.08
CA HIS A 87 -6.23 2.31 -20.35
C HIS A 87 -4.96 1.45 -20.28
N HIS A 88 -5.09 0.12 -20.24
CA HIS A 88 -3.92 -0.77 -20.24
C HIS A 88 -3.20 -0.83 -21.61
N HIS A 89 -3.89 -0.58 -22.72
CA HIS A 89 -3.31 -0.78 -24.05
C HIS A 89 -2.37 0.35 -24.49
N GLU A 90 -2.51 1.56 -23.93
CA GLU A 90 -1.62 2.70 -24.22
C GLU A 90 -0.36 2.73 -23.34
N LEU A 91 -0.27 1.88 -22.30
CA LEU A 91 0.71 2.04 -21.21
C LEU A 91 2.07 1.33 -21.39
N HIS A 92 2.33 0.66 -22.50
CA HIS A 92 3.57 -0.12 -22.68
C HIS A 92 4.24 0.11 -24.03
N GLN A 93 4.64 1.36 -24.33
CA GLN A 93 5.77 1.55 -25.23
C GLN A 93 7.05 1.07 -24.50
N ASN A 94 7.35 -0.23 -24.69
CA ASN A 94 8.43 -0.99 -24.08
C ASN A 94 9.82 -0.50 -24.53
N THR A 95 10.30 0.57 -23.92
CA THR A 95 11.73 0.83 -23.87
C THR A 95 12.30 0.05 -22.68
N ASN A 96 13.29 -0.82 -22.92
CA ASN A 96 14.02 -1.60 -21.90
C ASN A 96 14.88 -0.69 -21.00
N HIS A 97 14.29 0.31 -20.36
CA HIS A 97 14.99 1.17 -19.44
C HIS A 97 15.12 0.44 -18.11
N THR A 98 16.36 0.09 -17.77
CA THR A 98 16.72 -0.30 -16.42
C THR A 98 16.58 0.96 -15.57
N THR A 99 15.53 1.05 -14.75
CA THR A 99 15.34 2.19 -13.84
C THR A 99 16.46 2.17 -12.82
N THR A 100 17.37 3.14 -12.92
CA THR A 100 18.39 3.38 -11.91
C THR A 100 17.72 4.05 -10.72
N ILE A 101 17.75 3.40 -9.55
CA ILE A 101 17.23 3.96 -8.32
C ILE A 101 18.28 4.85 -7.68
N THR A 102 17.90 6.08 -7.38
CA THR A 102 18.68 6.98 -6.53
C THR A 102 18.35 6.71 -5.06
N TYR A 103 19.35 6.75 -4.19
CA TYR A 103 19.19 6.57 -2.74
C TYR A 103 19.50 7.87 -2.01
N VAL A 104 18.86 8.10 -0.87
CA VAL A 104 19.20 9.24 -0.01
C VAL A 104 20.63 9.06 0.52
N PRO A 105 21.48 10.10 0.53
CA PRO A 105 22.79 10.01 1.15
C PRO A 105 22.71 9.76 2.66
N LEU A 106 23.56 8.89 3.20
CA LEU A 106 23.57 8.51 4.64
C LEU A 106 23.65 9.72 5.58
N GLN A 107 24.39 10.76 5.21
CA GLN A 107 24.49 12.00 6.00
C GLN A 107 23.15 12.75 6.13
N ASN A 108 22.19 12.49 5.24
CA ASN A 108 20.88 13.09 5.21
C ASN A 108 19.82 12.19 5.85
N TYR A 109 20.23 11.15 6.57
CA TYR A 109 19.30 10.22 7.19
C TYR A 109 18.62 10.92 8.36
N PRO A 110 17.27 10.96 8.39
CA PRO A 110 16.59 11.46 9.56
C PRO A 110 16.96 10.57 10.75
N SER A 111 17.25 11.18 11.89
CA SER A 111 17.45 10.45 13.14
C SER A 111 16.16 9.71 13.48
N GLY A 112 16.11 8.40 13.21
CA GLY A 112 14.93 7.57 13.48
C GLY A 112 14.15 7.11 12.25
N ILE A 113 14.83 6.67 11.19
CA ILE A 113 14.18 5.91 10.12
C ILE A 113 13.48 4.70 10.75
N TYR A 114 12.16 4.75 10.74
CA TYR A 114 11.29 3.69 11.21
C TYR A 114 10.08 3.58 10.29
N SER A 115 9.97 2.45 9.60
CA SER A 115 8.86 2.13 8.72
C SER A 115 7.97 1.00 9.25
N GLY A 116 8.33 0.38 10.38
CA GLY A 116 7.71 -0.86 10.86
C GLY A 116 8.12 -2.10 10.04
N MET A 117 9.03 -1.94 9.08
CA MET A 117 9.44 -3.00 8.15
C MET A 117 10.91 -2.85 7.74
N TRP A 118 11.49 -3.89 7.17
CA TRP A 118 12.80 -3.82 6.51
C TRP A 118 12.94 -4.95 5.50
N TYR A 119 13.88 -4.77 4.57
CA TYR A 119 14.22 -5.77 3.56
C TYR A 119 15.75 -5.93 3.51
N GLN A 120 16.25 -7.14 3.78
CA GLN A 120 17.70 -7.39 3.85
C GLN A 120 18.05 -8.82 3.39
N SER A 121 19.36 -9.07 3.21
CA SER A 121 19.85 -10.43 2.97
C SER A 121 19.72 -11.30 4.22
N ILE A 122 19.49 -12.62 4.04
CA ILE A 122 19.49 -13.59 5.14
C ILE A 122 20.82 -13.59 5.91
N PRO A 123 22.00 -13.56 5.25
CA PRO A 123 23.27 -13.37 5.96
C PRO A 123 23.27 -12.14 6.86
N THR A 124 22.85 -10.96 6.39
CA THR A 124 22.78 -9.74 7.22
C THR A 124 21.85 -9.93 8.42
N MET A 125 20.67 -10.53 8.19
CA MET A 125 19.70 -10.79 9.25
C MET A 125 20.23 -11.74 10.34
N LEU A 126 20.96 -12.79 9.96
CA LEU A 126 21.54 -13.76 10.92
C LEU A 126 22.56 -13.15 11.90
N HIS A 127 23.17 -12.02 11.52
CA HIS A 127 24.10 -11.29 12.39
C HIS A 127 23.39 -10.32 13.36
N THR A 128 22.08 -10.09 13.18
CA THR A 128 21.30 -9.21 14.06
C THR A 128 20.88 -9.99 15.31
N ASN A 129 21.14 -9.42 16.49
CA ASN A 129 20.78 -10.01 17.77
C ASN A 129 19.36 -9.61 18.19
N PHE A 130 18.36 -10.37 17.75
CA PHE A 130 16.97 -10.13 18.13
C PHE A 130 16.64 -10.50 19.59
N SER A 131 17.51 -11.25 20.29
CA SER A 131 17.23 -11.69 21.67
C SER A 131 17.16 -10.54 22.68
N SER A 132 17.81 -9.41 22.41
CA SER A 132 17.89 -8.28 23.34
C SER A 132 16.74 -7.27 23.16
N ILE A 133 15.70 -7.60 22.42
CA ILE A 133 14.61 -6.67 22.10
C ILE A 133 13.52 -6.81 23.15
N SER A 134 13.07 -5.70 23.72
CA SER A 134 12.07 -5.69 24.79
C SER A 134 10.73 -5.07 24.39
N PHE A 135 10.61 -4.54 23.17
CA PHE A 135 9.41 -3.88 22.67
C PHE A 135 9.16 -4.20 21.19
N LEU A 136 7.91 -4.09 20.76
CA LEU A 136 7.41 -4.52 19.45
C LEU A 136 8.19 -3.87 18.29
N GLU A 137 8.35 -2.55 18.34
CA GLU A 137 9.04 -1.75 17.32
C GLU A 137 10.56 -1.98 17.33
N GLY A 138 11.08 -2.67 18.35
CA GLY A 138 12.49 -2.92 18.49
C GLY A 138 13.02 -3.85 17.40
N VAL A 139 12.20 -4.77 16.89
CA VAL A 139 12.56 -5.69 15.79
C VAL A 139 12.78 -4.96 14.48
N SER A 140 11.95 -3.97 14.18
CA SER A 140 12.11 -3.16 12.99
C SER A 140 13.28 -2.17 13.13
N LEU A 141 13.62 -1.72 14.34
CA LEU A 141 14.75 -0.81 14.58
C LEU A 141 16.12 -1.51 14.70
N LYS A 142 16.14 -2.75 15.19
CA LYS A 142 17.38 -3.45 15.58
C LYS A 142 18.37 -3.60 14.42
N PRO A 143 17.97 -4.05 13.21
CA PRO A 143 18.91 -4.20 12.09
C PRO A 143 19.62 -2.89 11.75
N PHE A 144 18.91 -1.77 11.79
CA PHE A 144 19.47 -0.45 11.51
C PHE A 144 20.46 0.01 12.60
N ARG A 145 20.18 -0.27 13.87
CA ARG A 145 21.04 0.09 15.00
C ARG A 145 22.30 -0.77 15.10
N GLU A 146 22.19 -2.07 14.84
CA GLU A 146 23.32 -3.00 14.94
C GLU A 146 24.17 -3.08 13.69
N SER A 147 23.63 -2.67 12.55
CA SER A 147 24.41 -2.25 11.40
C SER A 147 25.21 -0.99 11.74
N ARG A 148 26.25 -1.14 12.57
CA ARG A 148 27.21 -0.09 12.99
C ARG A 148 28.04 0.50 11.82
N SER A 149 27.61 0.36 10.57
CA SER A 149 28.40 0.63 9.36
C SER A 149 27.64 1.35 8.24
N GLY A 150 26.54 2.04 8.53
CA GLY A 150 25.87 2.86 7.51
C GLY A 150 25.25 2.06 6.38
N ARG A 151 24.83 0.81 6.60
CA ARG A 151 24.12 -0.03 5.60
C ARG A 151 22.62 0.23 5.40
N PRO A 152 21.92 1.09 6.18
CA PRO A 152 20.54 1.40 5.85
C PRO A 152 20.46 2.16 4.51
N LEU A 153 19.58 1.76 3.61
CA LEU A 153 19.25 2.43 2.35
C LEU A 153 17.77 2.80 2.31
N ILE A 154 17.48 4.05 1.97
CA ILE A 154 16.15 4.54 1.63
C ILE A 154 16.21 5.13 0.22
N THR A 155 15.19 4.85 -0.60
CA THR A 155 15.12 5.38 -1.96
C THR A 155 14.95 6.90 -1.92
N ALA A 156 15.37 7.61 -2.97
CA ALA A 156 15.15 9.04 -3.09
C ALA A 156 13.72 9.34 -3.55
N ASP A 157 13.20 8.52 -4.46
CA ASP A 157 11.80 8.49 -4.84
C ASP A 157 11.01 7.60 -3.88
N TRP A 158 9.95 8.12 -3.29
CA TRP A 158 9.17 7.34 -2.33
C TRP A 158 8.37 6.23 -3.01
N LEU A 159 8.02 6.42 -4.28
CA LEU A 159 7.23 5.46 -5.05
C LEU A 159 8.06 4.23 -5.46
N ASP A 160 9.40 4.33 -5.40
CA ASP A 160 10.27 3.18 -5.61
C ASP A 160 10.18 2.19 -4.44
N PHE A 161 10.02 2.67 -3.20
CA PHE A 161 9.87 1.80 -2.03
C PHE A 161 9.20 2.52 -0.84
N SER A 162 7.88 2.34 -0.69
CA SER A 162 7.09 2.90 0.41
C SER A 162 6.09 1.88 0.99
N VAL A 163 5.53 2.20 2.15
CA VAL A 163 4.43 1.48 2.78
C VAL A 163 3.36 2.45 3.26
N GLU A 164 2.09 2.12 3.05
CA GLU A 164 0.99 2.78 3.77
C GLU A 164 0.82 2.12 5.14
N HIS A 165 0.97 2.89 6.21
CA HIS A 165 0.89 2.40 7.57
C HIS A 165 -0.48 2.69 8.18
N TRP A 166 -1.32 1.66 8.24
CA TRP A 166 -2.74 1.76 8.58
C TRP A 166 -3.08 1.73 10.07
N SER A 167 -2.18 1.37 10.98
CA SER A 167 -2.53 1.23 12.41
C SER A 167 -3.11 2.50 13.03
N LYS A 168 -2.60 3.68 12.67
CA LYS A 168 -3.09 4.94 13.23
C LYS A 168 -4.47 5.30 12.69
N PHE A 169 -4.67 5.12 11.39
CA PHE A 169 -5.96 5.35 10.73
C PHE A 169 -7.03 4.48 11.36
N VAL A 170 -6.72 3.20 11.58
CA VAL A 170 -7.58 2.25 12.28
C VAL A 170 -7.84 2.67 13.73
N LYS A 171 -6.77 2.90 14.52
CA LYS A 171 -6.87 3.26 15.94
C LYS A 171 -7.67 4.54 16.18
N HIS A 172 -7.62 5.49 15.23
CA HIS A 172 -8.39 6.73 15.25
C HIS A 172 -9.91 6.50 15.43
N PHE A 173 -10.41 5.35 14.92
CA PHE A 173 -11.80 4.94 15.01
C PHE A 173 -12.06 3.81 16.04
N SER A 174 -10.99 3.24 16.64
CA SER A 174 -11.11 2.16 17.63
C SER A 174 -11.09 2.64 19.09
N SER A 175 -10.39 3.74 19.42
CA SER A 175 -9.99 4.03 20.82
C SER A 175 -11.01 4.77 21.69
N GLU A 176 -12.06 5.36 21.13
CA GLU A 176 -12.97 6.25 21.87
C GLU A 176 -14.32 5.65 22.25
N SER A 177 -14.62 4.41 21.83
CA SER A 177 -15.91 3.75 22.09
C SER A 177 -16.20 3.45 23.57
N LYS A 178 -15.23 3.64 24.47
CA LYS A 178 -15.36 3.28 25.89
C LYS A 178 -15.54 4.45 26.85
N LYS A 179 -15.35 5.70 26.40
CA LYS A 179 -15.40 6.85 27.30
C LYS A 179 -16.34 7.92 26.76
N GLU A 180 -17.52 7.97 27.40
CA GLU A 180 -18.21 9.23 27.69
C GLU A 180 -18.74 10.02 26.48
N VAL A 181 -19.84 9.58 25.87
CA VAL A 181 -20.96 10.49 25.60
C VAL A 181 -22.22 9.64 25.64
N GLY A 182 -23.25 10.04 26.41
CA GLY A 182 -24.55 9.37 26.49
C GLY A 182 -25.40 9.38 25.21
N GLY A 183 -24.77 9.34 24.03
CA GLY A 183 -25.38 9.12 22.73
C GLY A 183 -25.09 7.69 22.27
N GLY A 184 -26.11 7.01 21.74
CA GLY A 184 -26.14 5.56 21.55
C GLY A 184 -24.92 4.92 20.88
N SER A 185 -24.58 3.72 21.35
CA SER A 185 -23.46 2.87 20.89
C SER A 185 -23.49 2.49 19.40
N MET A 186 -24.57 2.76 18.67
CA MET A 186 -24.79 2.25 17.31
C MET A 186 -24.01 3.01 16.23
N ASP A 187 -23.69 4.30 16.46
CA ASP A 187 -23.13 5.18 15.41
C ASP A 187 -21.67 4.90 15.05
N TYR A 188 -20.88 4.32 15.98
CA TYR A 188 -19.47 4.00 15.76
C TYR A 188 -19.27 2.76 14.88
N VAL A 189 -20.22 1.82 14.93
CA VAL A 189 -20.13 0.56 14.18
C VAL A 189 -20.13 0.84 12.68
N VAL A 190 -20.92 1.81 12.21
CA VAL A 190 -20.98 2.20 10.79
C VAL A 190 -19.64 2.76 10.31
N VAL A 191 -18.97 3.58 11.14
CA VAL A 191 -17.66 4.15 10.80
C VAL A 191 -16.58 3.07 10.78
N GLN A 192 -16.61 2.16 11.75
CA GLN A 192 -15.74 0.99 11.82
C GLN A 192 -15.91 0.07 10.62
N GLN A 193 -17.15 -0.22 10.25
CA GLN A 193 -17.47 -0.98 9.03
C GLN A 193 -16.90 -0.29 7.80
N ARG A 194 -17.00 1.04 7.68
CA ARG A 194 -16.43 1.78 6.56
C ARG A 194 -14.91 1.64 6.44
N VAL A 195 -14.20 1.62 7.56
CA VAL A 195 -12.75 1.36 7.57
C VAL A 195 -12.46 -0.04 7.01
N GLY A 196 -13.26 -1.04 7.39
CA GLY A 196 -13.19 -2.38 6.83
C GLY A 196 -13.46 -2.40 5.32
N GLU A 197 -14.49 -1.68 4.86
CA GLU A 197 -14.83 -1.56 3.43
C GLU A 197 -13.69 -0.93 2.61
N LEU A 198 -12.97 0.06 3.14
CA LEU A 198 -11.83 0.67 2.44
C LEU A 198 -10.69 -0.33 2.24
N LEU A 199 -10.35 -1.10 3.27
CA LEU A 199 -9.34 -2.17 3.18
C LEU A 199 -9.80 -3.29 2.24
N TRP A 200 -11.07 -3.65 2.32
CA TRP A 200 -11.67 -4.65 1.45
C TRP A 200 -11.66 -4.24 -0.02
N GLY A 201 -12.04 -3.01 -0.33
CA GLY A 201 -11.98 -2.47 -1.70
C GLY A 201 -10.55 -2.51 -2.27
N TYR A 202 -9.54 -2.17 -1.46
CA TYR A 202 -8.13 -2.31 -1.86
C TYR A 202 -7.76 -3.77 -2.17
N ILE A 203 -8.21 -4.73 -1.35
CA ILE A 203 -7.95 -6.16 -1.54
C ILE A 203 -8.56 -6.63 -2.86
N GLU A 204 -9.86 -6.39 -3.08
CA GLU A 204 -10.56 -6.82 -4.29
C GLU A 204 -9.92 -6.24 -5.55
N GLU A 205 -9.66 -4.94 -5.56
CA GLU A 205 -9.09 -4.28 -6.73
C GLU A 205 -7.67 -4.76 -7.04
N SER A 206 -6.85 -4.93 -6.01
CA SER A 206 -5.46 -5.41 -6.19
C SER A 206 -5.43 -6.84 -6.74
N LEU A 207 -6.32 -7.71 -6.26
CA LEU A 207 -6.39 -9.09 -6.74
C LEU A 207 -6.97 -9.17 -8.15
N GLU A 208 -7.97 -8.36 -8.47
CA GLU A 208 -8.55 -8.27 -9.81
C GLU A 208 -7.52 -7.79 -10.84
N ARG A 209 -6.74 -6.76 -10.50
CA ARG A 209 -5.64 -6.31 -11.36
C ARG A 209 -4.60 -7.40 -11.57
N LYS A 210 -4.27 -8.16 -10.52
CA LYS A 210 -3.33 -9.28 -10.63
C LYS A 210 -3.86 -10.38 -11.56
N ARG A 211 -5.16 -10.71 -11.45
CA ARG A 211 -5.83 -11.65 -12.35
C ARG A 211 -5.71 -11.21 -13.81
N ILE A 212 -6.04 -9.95 -14.11
CA ILE A 212 -5.95 -9.39 -15.46
C ILE A 212 -4.50 -9.45 -15.98
N GLU A 213 -3.51 -9.11 -15.16
CA GLU A 213 -2.08 -9.21 -15.50
C GLU A 213 -1.71 -10.65 -15.92
N MET A 214 -2.16 -11.63 -15.15
CA MET A 214 -1.86 -13.04 -15.41
C MET A 214 -2.56 -13.59 -16.66
N GLU A 215 -3.82 -13.24 -16.88
CA GLU A 215 -4.55 -13.61 -18.09
C GLU A 215 -3.89 -13.03 -19.34
N LEU A 216 -3.42 -11.78 -19.26
CA LEU A 216 -2.66 -11.15 -20.35
C LEU A 216 -1.34 -11.89 -20.61
N GLN A 217 -0.58 -12.24 -19.56
CA GLN A 217 0.65 -13.03 -19.70
C GLN A 217 0.38 -14.40 -20.34
N GLN A 218 -0.71 -15.07 -19.95
CA GLN A 218 -1.10 -16.35 -20.53
C GLN A 218 -1.47 -16.22 -22.02
N GLN A 219 -2.27 -15.21 -22.39
CA GLN A 219 -2.63 -14.94 -23.79
C GLN A 219 -1.39 -14.66 -24.65
N LEU A 220 -0.45 -13.86 -24.14
CA LEU A 220 0.81 -13.58 -24.84
C LEU A 220 1.61 -14.87 -25.08
N SER A 221 1.66 -15.77 -24.10
CA SER A 221 2.38 -17.05 -24.25
C SER A 221 1.77 -17.97 -25.33
N MET A 222 0.43 -17.98 -25.49
CA MET A 222 -0.25 -18.82 -26.48
C MET A 222 -0.11 -18.30 -27.93
N THR A 223 0.03 -16.99 -28.13
CA THR A 223 0.15 -16.41 -29.48
C THR A 223 1.51 -16.65 -30.14
N THR A 224 2.53 -17.03 -29.37
CA THR A 224 3.91 -17.23 -29.85
C THR A 224 4.17 -18.53 -30.63
N ASP A 225 3.24 -19.50 -30.65
CA ASP A 225 3.52 -20.85 -31.16
C ASP A 225 3.22 -21.10 -32.65
N GLY A 226 2.72 -20.11 -33.40
CA GLY A 226 2.08 -20.40 -34.68
C GLY A 226 2.90 -20.23 -35.97
N ARG A 227 3.41 -19.02 -36.27
CA ARG A 227 3.63 -18.66 -37.68
C ARG A 227 4.75 -17.68 -38.03
N THR A 228 5.54 -17.24 -37.07
CA THR A 228 6.59 -16.23 -37.31
C THR A 228 7.88 -16.59 -36.58
N ARG A 229 8.49 -17.72 -36.96
CA ARG A 229 9.85 -18.10 -36.50
C ARG A 229 10.97 -17.14 -36.93
N ASN A 230 10.67 -16.12 -37.76
CA ASN A 230 11.67 -15.21 -38.33
C ASN A 230 11.54 -13.74 -37.90
N TYR A 231 10.58 -13.37 -37.05
CA TYR A 231 10.62 -12.06 -36.41
C TYR A 231 11.31 -12.21 -35.06
N THR A 232 12.45 -11.53 -34.93
CA THR A 232 13.27 -11.38 -33.71
C THR A 232 12.43 -11.59 -32.45
N ARG A 233 12.72 -12.69 -31.76
CA ARG A 233 12.20 -13.10 -30.46
C ARG A 233 12.05 -11.86 -29.57
N ALA A 234 10.84 -11.30 -29.54
CA ALA A 234 10.51 -10.22 -28.62
C ALA A 234 10.60 -10.85 -27.24
N HIS A 235 11.72 -10.60 -26.56
CA HIS A 235 11.91 -11.06 -25.20
C HIS A 235 10.71 -10.58 -24.37
N PRO A 236 10.08 -11.44 -23.55
CA PRO A 236 9.10 -10.99 -22.57
C PRO A 236 9.68 -9.76 -21.87
N SER A 237 8.90 -8.67 -21.79
CA SER A 237 9.35 -7.35 -21.34
C SER A 237 10.33 -7.51 -20.19
N SER A 238 11.60 -7.22 -20.46
CA SER A 238 12.71 -7.70 -19.62
C SER A 238 12.59 -7.19 -18.18
N SER A 239 11.86 -6.11 -17.96
CA SER A 239 11.64 -5.51 -16.64
C SER A 239 10.71 -6.32 -15.74
N ALA A 240 9.53 -6.79 -16.20
CA ALA A 240 8.57 -7.50 -15.35
C ALA A 240 9.06 -8.91 -14.98
N ALA A 241 9.62 -9.62 -15.96
CA ALA A 241 10.24 -10.92 -15.73
C ALA A 241 11.48 -10.78 -14.83
N ALA A 242 12.32 -9.76 -15.02
CA ALA A 242 13.43 -9.48 -14.11
C ALA A 242 12.95 -9.10 -12.70
N ALA A 243 11.88 -8.30 -12.58
CA ALA A 243 11.31 -7.92 -11.30
C ALA A 243 10.79 -9.14 -10.53
N ALA A 244 10.02 -10.00 -11.20
CA ALA A 244 9.58 -11.27 -10.64
C ALA A 244 10.78 -12.14 -10.23
N ALA A 245 11.77 -12.32 -11.11
CA ALA A 245 12.99 -13.07 -10.82
C ALA A 245 13.80 -12.48 -9.65
N SER A 246 13.73 -11.16 -9.44
CA SER A 246 14.46 -10.48 -8.37
C SER A 246 13.90 -10.82 -6.99
N VAL A 247 12.57 -10.93 -6.86
CA VAL A 247 11.93 -11.28 -5.57
C VAL A 247 11.75 -12.78 -5.35
N GLN A 248 11.96 -13.63 -6.37
CA GLN A 248 11.82 -15.10 -6.29
C GLN A 248 12.64 -15.77 -5.19
N HIS A 249 13.68 -15.11 -4.68
CA HIS A 249 14.52 -15.61 -3.59
C HIS A 249 14.21 -14.94 -2.24
N THR A 250 13.02 -14.36 -2.10
CA THR A 250 12.61 -13.63 -0.90
C THR A 250 11.50 -14.34 -0.16
N ILE A 251 11.65 -14.43 1.15
CA ILE A 251 10.57 -14.83 2.05
C ILE A 251 10.08 -13.62 2.85
N ALA A 252 8.76 -13.42 2.87
CA ALA A 252 8.13 -12.41 3.70
C ALA A 252 7.65 -13.00 5.03
N ILE A 253 7.85 -12.27 6.13
CA ILE A 253 7.39 -12.67 7.46
C ILE A 253 6.48 -11.59 8.03
N ILE A 254 5.28 -12.00 8.43
CA ILE A 254 4.25 -11.16 9.03
C ILE A 254 3.91 -11.74 10.42
N PRO A 255 4.53 -11.24 11.50
CA PRO A 255 4.09 -11.58 12.85
C PRO A 255 2.73 -10.94 13.12
N ILE A 256 1.76 -11.74 13.57
CA ILE A 256 0.44 -11.24 13.97
C ILE A 256 0.20 -11.54 15.44
N ARG A 257 -0.45 -10.61 16.13
CA ARG A 257 -0.97 -10.84 17.48
C ARG A 257 -2.44 -10.47 17.51
N ILE A 258 -3.24 -11.44 17.90
CA ILE A 258 -4.67 -11.29 18.09
C ILE A 258 -4.93 -11.49 19.57
N GLN A 259 -5.31 -10.39 20.23
CA GLN A 259 -5.75 -10.46 21.61
C GLN A 259 -7.03 -11.30 21.64
N SER A 260 -7.06 -12.31 22.52
CA SER A 260 -8.22 -13.20 22.65
C SER A 260 -9.51 -12.40 22.76
N ALA A 261 -10.52 -12.82 21.99
CA ALA A 261 -11.90 -12.47 22.32
C ALA A 261 -12.06 -12.76 23.81
N SER A 262 -12.52 -11.77 24.59
CA SER A 262 -12.71 -11.99 26.01
C SER A 262 -13.55 -13.26 26.18
N SER A 263 -13.22 -14.10 27.16
CA SER A 263 -13.98 -15.31 27.49
C SER A 263 -15.44 -15.02 27.88
N ASN A 264 -15.86 -13.75 27.87
CA ASN A 264 -17.22 -13.33 28.09
C ASN A 264 -17.94 -13.02 26.74
N PRO A 265 -18.62 -14.01 26.15
CA PRO A 265 -19.33 -13.86 24.87
C PRO A 265 -20.43 -12.78 24.86
N GLN A 266 -20.87 -12.30 26.03
CA GLN A 266 -21.95 -11.32 26.15
C GLN A 266 -21.53 -9.85 25.96
N HIS A 267 -20.23 -9.53 25.82
CA HIS A 267 -19.74 -8.15 25.62
C HIS A 267 -19.04 -7.89 24.26
N ASN A 268 -19.30 -8.72 23.24
CA ASN A 268 -18.35 -8.95 22.15
C ASN A 268 -18.47 -8.09 20.86
N ILE A 269 -19.32 -7.06 20.79
CA ILE A 269 -19.40 -6.23 19.55
C ILE A 269 -18.04 -5.56 19.23
N GLY A 270 -17.31 -5.09 20.25
CA GLY A 270 -15.98 -4.47 20.05
C GLY A 270 -14.82 -5.45 19.86
N TYR A 271 -14.98 -6.72 20.26
CA TYR A 271 -13.96 -7.75 20.06
C TYR A 271 -13.97 -8.30 18.64
N ASP A 272 -15.15 -8.43 18.06
CA ASP A 272 -15.34 -8.82 16.66
C ASP A 272 -14.68 -7.82 15.70
N TYR A 273 -14.80 -6.51 15.97
CA TYR A 273 -14.20 -5.49 15.12
C TYR A 273 -12.67 -5.57 15.05
N ASN A 274 -11.95 -5.61 16.19
CA ASN A 274 -10.49 -5.65 16.16
C ASN A 274 -9.95 -6.95 15.53
N TYR A 275 -10.64 -8.07 15.75
CA TYR A 275 -10.33 -9.34 15.13
C TYR A 275 -10.49 -9.28 13.61
N ASN A 276 -11.67 -8.91 13.13
CA ASN A 276 -11.98 -8.77 11.70
C ASN A 276 -11.06 -7.75 11.01
N LEU A 277 -10.77 -6.65 11.70
CA LEU A 277 -9.90 -5.63 11.17
C LEU A 277 -8.45 -6.11 11.07
N THR A 278 -7.95 -6.87 12.04
CA THR A 278 -6.62 -7.47 11.95
C THR A 278 -6.55 -8.45 10.77
N ILE A 279 -7.61 -9.23 10.54
CA ILE A 279 -7.75 -10.09 9.35
C ILE A 279 -7.68 -9.27 8.07
N LEU A 280 -8.47 -8.19 7.96
CA LEU A 280 -8.49 -7.33 6.77
C LEU A 280 -7.15 -6.62 6.53
N GLN A 281 -6.54 -6.06 7.58
CA GLN A 281 -5.21 -5.44 7.50
C GLN A 281 -4.19 -6.46 7.00
N THR A 282 -4.14 -7.64 7.62
CA THR A 282 -3.19 -8.70 7.25
C THR A 282 -3.43 -9.16 5.81
N THR A 283 -4.69 -9.29 5.41
CA THR A 283 -5.07 -9.66 4.04
C THR A 283 -4.63 -8.59 3.04
N ALA A 284 -4.83 -7.30 3.33
CA ALA A 284 -4.35 -6.20 2.50
C ALA A 284 -2.82 -6.21 2.37
N THR A 285 -2.10 -6.43 3.48
CA THR A 285 -0.64 -6.59 3.47
C THR A 285 -0.21 -7.76 2.58
N ILE A 286 -0.82 -8.95 2.72
CA ILE A 286 -0.55 -10.13 1.88
C ILE A 286 -0.79 -9.82 0.41
N THR A 287 -1.94 -9.22 0.08
CA THR A 287 -2.31 -8.86 -1.28
C THR A 287 -1.30 -7.89 -1.90
N SER A 288 -0.80 -6.92 -1.13
CA SER A 288 0.26 -6.01 -1.60
C SER A 288 1.57 -6.74 -1.93
N LEU A 289 1.94 -7.75 -1.14
CA LEU A 289 3.13 -8.58 -1.40
C LEU A 289 2.92 -9.51 -2.61
N TRP A 290 1.71 -10.07 -2.79
CA TRP A 290 1.37 -10.89 -3.95
C TRP A 290 1.41 -10.11 -5.25
N LYS A 291 0.89 -8.87 -5.24
CA LYS A 291 0.99 -7.95 -6.37
C LYS A 291 2.45 -7.83 -6.83
N HIS A 292 3.39 -7.75 -5.88
CA HIS A 292 4.83 -7.68 -6.13
C HIS A 292 5.55 -9.02 -6.27
N ASN A 293 4.82 -10.13 -6.50
CA ASN A 293 5.35 -11.48 -6.77
C ASN A 293 6.21 -12.09 -5.65
N PHE A 294 5.95 -11.75 -4.38
CA PHE A 294 6.61 -12.43 -3.27
C PHE A 294 6.21 -13.91 -3.25
N PRO A 295 7.15 -14.85 -3.42
CA PRO A 295 6.84 -16.27 -3.66
C PRO A 295 6.44 -17.02 -2.39
N ARG A 296 6.82 -16.53 -1.22
CA ARG A 296 6.46 -17.14 0.06
C ARG A 296 6.17 -16.08 1.10
N ILE A 297 5.04 -16.23 1.77
CA ILE A 297 4.63 -15.38 2.89
C ILE A 297 4.32 -16.28 4.09
N VAL A 298 5.00 -16.01 5.20
CA VAL A 298 4.80 -16.72 6.46
C VAL A 298 4.10 -15.80 7.45
N ILE A 299 2.93 -16.22 7.90
CA ILE A 299 2.25 -15.60 9.05
C ILE A 299 2.72 -16.32 10.31
N ALA A 300 3.29 -15.58 11.26
CA ALA A 300 3.76 -16.12 12.53
C ALA A 300 2.83 -15.71 13.68
N GLY A 301 2.34 -16.67 14.45
CA GLY A 301 1.43 -16.45 15.57
C GLY A 301 1.77 -17.32 16.78
N VAL A 302 1.28 -16.93 17.96
CA VAL A 302 1.62 -17.60 19.24
C VAL A 302 0.43 -18.27 19.93
N SER A 303 -0.78 -18.15 19.39
CA SER A 303 -1.97 -18.76 19.99
C SER A 303 -2.95 -19.31 18.95
N PRO A 304 -3.97 -20.09 19.38
CA PRO A 304 -5.00 -20.59 18.49
C PRO A 304 -5.81 -19.49 17.78
N ASN A 305 -5.88 -18.28 18.35
CA ASN A 305 -6.61 -17.16 17.75
C ASN A 305 -5.94 -16.67 16.46
N GLU A 306 -4.61 -16.58 16.42
CA GLU A 306 -3.88 -16.25 15.20
C GLU A 306 -4.03 -17.35 14.14
N HIS A 307 -4.10 -18.61 14.56
CA HIS A 307 -4.36 -19.71 13.64
C HIS A 307 -5.77 -19.62 13.03
N ALA A 308 -6.79 -19.35 13.85
CA ALA A 308 -8.16 -19.15 13.37
C ALA A 308 -8.23 -18.00 12.37
N ALA A 309 -7.63 -16.85 12.70
CA ALA A 309 -7.57 -15.71 11.80
C ALA A 309 -6.85 -16.03 10.50
N PHE A 310 -5.76 -16.82 10.54
CA PHE A 310 -5.09 -17.28 9.34
C PHE A 310 -6.00 -18.11 8.43
N GLN A 311 -6.85 -18.99 8.99
CA GLN A 311 -7.82 -19.74 8.19
C GLN A 311 -8.86 -18.83 7.54
N GLU A 312 -9.29 -17.78 8.24
CA GLU A 312 -10.20 -16.77 7.68
C GLU A 312 -9.54 -15.94 6.58
N ILE A 313 -8.30 -15.49 6.76
CA ILE A 313 -7.51 -14.82 5.72
C ILE A 313 -7.42 -15.72 4.48
N LYS A 314 -7.07 -17.00 4.65
CA LYS A 314 -7.04 -17.97 3.55
C LYS A 314 -8.39 -18.06 2.85
N LYS A 315 -9.48 -18.19 3.61
CA LYS A 315 -10.84 -18.26 3.06
C LYS A 315 -11.18 -17.01 2.25
N LEU A 316 -10.89 -15.80 2.74
CA LEU A 316 -11.14 -14.55 2.01
C LEU A 316 -10.39 -14.52 0.67
N LEU A 317 -9.13 -14.94 0.68
CA LEU A 317 -8.29 -15.00 -0.53
C LEU A 317 -8.75 -16.12 -1.50
N GLN A 318 -9.39 -17.19 -1.00
CA GLN A 318 -9.92 -18.30 -1.81
C GLN A 318 -11.28 -17.97 -2.43
N GLN A 319 -12.19 -17.39 -1.67
CA GLN A 319 -13.58 -17.11 -2.08
C GLN A 319 -13.65 -16.20 -3.30
N GLN A 320 -12.66 -15.33 -3.47
CA GLN A 320 -12.54 -14.44 -4.60
C GLN A 320 -11.96 -15.12 -5.86
N GLY A 321 -11.75 -16.44 -5.83
CA GLY A 321 -11.19 -17.21 -6.95
C GLY A 321 -9.69 -16.97 -7.20
N HIS A 322 -9.07 -16.02 -6.49
CA HIS A 322 -7.70 -15.59 -6.76
C HIS A 322 -6.63 -16.61 -6.35
N LEU A 323 -6.86 -17.41 -5.30
CA LEU A 323 -5.88 -18.43 -4.90
C LEU A 323 -5.70 -19.57 -5.91
N GLN A 324 -6.68 -19.83 -6.77
CA GLN A 324 -6.51 -20.77 -7.89
C GLN A 324 -5.73 -20.14 -9.05
N LEU A 325 -5.81 -18.81 -9.17
CA LEU A 325 -5.21 -18.05 -10.26
C LEU A 325 -3.76 -17.67 -9.98
N ILE A 326 -3.31 -17.64 -8.72
CA ILE A 326 -1.93 -17.29 -8.34
C ILE A 326 -1.19 -18.53 -7.80
N PRO A 327 -0.88 -19.54 -8.64
CA PRO A 327 -0.23 -20.78 -8.21
C PRO A 327 1.20 -20.60 -7.69
N THR A 328 1.75 -19.38 -7.72
CA THR A 328 3.15 -19.10 -7.45
C THR A 328 3.44 -18.65 -6.02
N VAL A 329 2.42 -18.31 -5.22
CA VAL A 329 2.64 -17.83 -3.85
C VAL A 329 2.27 -18.89 -2.81
N GLU A 330 3.26 -19.27 -2.01
CA GLU A 330 3.09 -20.15 -0.88
C GLU A 330 2.75 -19.34 0.38
N LEU A 331 1.49 -19.43 0.84
CA LEU A 331 1.02 -18.82 2.07
C LEU A 331 1.02 -19.85 3.22
N ALA A 332 1.93 -19.65 4.18
CA ALA A 332 2.13 -20.54 5.33
C ALA A 332 1.76 -19.85 6.65
N TYR A 333 1.40 -20.66 7.63
CA TYR A 333 1.26 -20.23 9.03
C TYR A 333 2.22 -21.05 9.88
N VAL A 334 2.93 -20.36 10.76
CA VAL A 334 3.78 -20.99 11.77
C VAL A 334 3.26 -20.63 13.15
N HIS A 335 2.93 -21.66 13.91
CA HIS A 335 2.70 -21.53 15.33
C HIS A 335 4.03 -21.53 16.07
N MET A 336 4.27 -20.52 16.88
CA MET A 336 5.45 -20.42 17.72
C MET A 336 5.08 -20.75 19.16
N GLU A 337 5.74 -21.76 19.70
CA GLU A 337 5.63 -22.08 21.12
C GLU A 337 6.36 -21.02 21.94
N GLY A 338 5.67 -20.39 22.88
CA GLY A 338 6.24 -19.38 23.76
C GLY A 338 5.47 -19.30 25.06
N ARG A 339 6.13 -18.81 26.12
CA ARG A 339 5.45 -18.54 27.38
C ARG A 339 4.50 -17.37 27.18
N GLU A 340 3.47 -17.29 28.00
CA GLU A 340 2.49 -16.19 27.93
C GLU A 340 3.14 -14.79 28.03
N GLU A 341 4.27 -14.68 28.74
CA GLU A 341 5.08 -13.46 28.86
C GLU A 341 5.72 -13.04 27.51
N ASP A 342 6.13 -14.01 26.70
CA ASP A 342 6.78 -13.82 25.41
C ASP A 342 5.78 -13.33 24.33
N TRP A 343 4.49 -13.57 24.54
CA TRP A 343 3.42 -13.15 23.62
C TRP A 343 3.27 -11.64 23.50
N ARG A 344 3.93 -10.88 24.38
CA ARG A 344 4.02 -9.41 24.29
C ARG A 344 4.91 -8.95 23.14
N ASN A 345 5.76 -9.83 22.58
CA ASN A 345 6.68 -9.50 21.51
C ASN A 345 6.73 -10.58 20.41
N VAL A 346 5.58 -10.88 19.81
CA VAL A 346 5.47 -11.82 18.67
C VAL A 346 6.48 -11.51 17.54
N PRO A 347 6.73 -10.24 17.15
CA PRO A 347 7.78 -9.92 16.18
C PRO A 347 9.16 -10.48 16.54
N GLN A 348 9.55 -10.40 17.80
CA GLN A 348 10.86 -10.87 18.25
C GLN A 348 10.94 -12.40 18.17
N MET A 349 9.93 -13.08 18.68
CA MET A 349 9.82 -14.54 18.59
C MET A 349 9.91 -15.01 17.15
N ALA A 350 9.18 -14.36 16.24
CA ALA A 350 9.20 -14.69 14.81
C ALA A 350 10.61 -14.60 14.22
N MET A 351 11.39 -13.58 14.58
CA MET A 351 12.76 -13.47 14.09
C MET A 351 13.70 -14.50 14.72
N LEU A 352 13.55 -14.82 16.01
CA LEU A 352 14.37 -15.83 16.68
C LEU A 352 14.12 -17.23 16.11
N GLU A 353 12.86 -17.63 15.96
CA GLU A 353 12.47 -18.92 15.39
C GLU A 353 12.83 -19.00 13.91
N PHE A 354 12.68 -17.91 13.15
CA PHE A 354 13.15 -17.89 11.76
C PHE A 354 14.67 -18.04 11.66
N GLN A 355 15.45 -17.36 12.52
CA GLN A 355 16.90 -17.55 12.58
C GLN A 355 17.26 -19.00 12.93
N ARG A 356 16.53 -19.64 13.84
CA ARG A 356 16.68 -21.05 14.20
C ARG A 356 16.43 -21.95 12.98
N ALA A 357 15.32 -21.78 12.28
CA ALA A 357 14.97 -22.56 11.08
C ALA A 357 16.06 -22.48 10.00
N ILE A 358 16.63 -21.29 9.75
CA ILE A 358 17.73 -21.11 8.79
C ILE A 358 19.00 -21.86 9.25
N ARG A 359 19.35 -21.79 10.54
CA ARG A 359 20.54 -22.49 11.07
C ARG A 359 20.37 -24.00 11.01
N GLU A 360 19.21 -24.51 11.41
CA GLU A 360 18.91 -25.94 11.38
C GLU A 360 18.91 -26.49 9.96
N SER A 361 18.37 -25.73 9.00
CA SER A 361 18.40 -26.07 7.58
C SER A 361 19.82 -26.21 7.04
N ARG A 362 20.73 -25.29 7.38
CA ARG A 362 22.14 -25.35 6.95
C ARG A 362 22.89 -26.55 7.53
N GLN A 363 22.70 -26.82 8.82
CA GLN A 363 23.32 -27.97 9.47
C GLN A 363 22.89 -29.31 8.85
N ALA A 364 21.61 -29.46 8.49
CA ALA A 364 21.12 -30.66 7.83
C ALA A 364 21.80 -30.90 6.46
N MET A 365 22.18 -29.82 5.76
CA MET A 365 22.88 -29.90 4.47
C MET A 365 24.33 -30.34 4.64
N ASP A 366 25.02 -29.88 5.69
CA ASP A 366 26.41 -30.25 5.96
C ASP A 366 26.55 -31.74 6.29
N VAL A 367 25.57 -32.32 7.00
CA VAL A 367 25.55 -33.77 7.32
C VAL A 367 25.36 -34.60 6.04
N SER A 368 24.45 -34.19 5.15
CA SER A 368 24.19 -34.92 3.90
C SER A 368 25.39 -34.97 2.94
N GLY A 369 26.26 -33.97 2.98
CA GLY A 369 27.47 -33.92 2.14
C GLY A 369 28.57 -34.89 2.58
N ARG A 370 28.61 -35.28 3.86
CA ARG A 370 29.72 -36.06 4.43
C ARG A 370 29.59 -37.57 4.24
N ASN A 371 28.37 -38.07 4.03
CA ASN A 371 28.09 -39.50 3.91
C ASN A 371 28.34 -40.07 2.51
N ASN A 372 28.64 -39.23 1.51
CA ASN A 372 28.91 -39.70 0.14
C ASN A 372 30.40 -39.95 -0.16
N ASP A 373 31.31 -39.58 0.75
CA ASP A 373 32.77 -39.69 0.52
C ASP A 373 33.44 -40.85 1.30
N VAL A 374 32.67 -41.70 1.99
CA VAL A 374 33.22 -42.90 2.67
C VAL A 374 33.07 -44.12 1.77
N ASP A 375 33.86 -44.13 0.69
CA ASP A 375 34.15 -45.35 -0.07
C ASP A 375 35.08 -46.23 0.76
N GLY A 376 34.49 -47.23 1.42
CA GLY A 376 35.20 -48.34 2.04
C GLY A 376 35.32 -48.24 3.55
N ILE A 377 34.48 -49.00 4.26
CA ILE A 377 34.84 -49.81 5.43
C ILE A 377 33.67 -50.77 5.71
N ASP A 378 33.97 -52.04 5.41
CA ASP A 378 33.55 -53.30 6.02
C ASP A 378 32.26 -53.35 6.87
N ASN A 379 31.30 -54.09 6.30
CA ASN A 379 30.14 -54.70 6.96
C ASN A 379 30.55 -55.45 8.22
N GLU A 380 30.23 -54.95 9.42
CA GLU A 380 29.84 -55.77 10.58
C GLU A 380 29.61 -54.88 11.81
N THR A 381 28.39 -54.34 11.96
CA THR A 381 27.73 -54.12 13.27
C THR A 381 26.31 -53.57 13.02
N ASN A 382 25.34 -54.47 12.95
CA ASN A 382 23.91 -54.17 12.90
C ASN A 382 23.38 -53.73 14.27
N GLU A 383 23.97 -52.69 14.89
CA GLU A 383 23.42 -52.09 16.11
C GLU A 383 22.49 -50.92 15.76
N THR A 384 21.21 -51.28 15.59
CA THR A 384 20.02 -50.55 16.04
C THR A 384 20.03 -49.01 15.90
N ILE A 385 20.07 -48.53 14.66
CA ILE A 385 19.66 -47.16 14.29
C ILE A 385 18.12 -47.09 14.32
N THR A 386 17.51 -46.91 15.48
CA THR A 386 16.04 -46.73 15.58
C THR A 386 15.59 -45.52 16.41
N SER A 387 16.50 -44.82 17.10
CA SER A 387 16.15 -43.66 17.92
C SER A 387 16.32 -42.30 17.24
N SER A 388 16.92 -42.20 16.04
CA SER A 388 17.16 -40.90 15.39
C SER A 388 16.00 -40.40 14.53
N THR A 389 14.94 -41.19 14.30
CA THR A 389 13.95 -40.87 13.26
C THR A 389 12.92 -39.81 13.68
N THR A 390 12.47 -39.78 14.94
CA THR A 390 11.43 -38.83 15.37
C THR A 390 11.94 -37.40 15.41
N ASP A 391 13.10 -37.16 16.02
CA ASP A 391 13.70 -35.82 16.13
C ASP A 391 14.05 -35.24 14.76
N ASP A 392 14.54 -36.08 13.83
CA ASP A 392 14.83 -35.67 12.46
C ASP A 392 13.56 -35.29 11.69
N ILE A 393 12.45 -36.01 11.91
CA ILE A 393 11.14 -35.69 11.31
C ILE A 393 10.60 -34.37 11.86
N GLU A 394 10.61 -34.17 13.18
CA GLU A 394 10.14 -32.95 13.83
C GLU A 394 10.95 -31.73 13.38
N ARG A 395 12.28 -31.87 13.34
CA ARG A 395 13.19 -30.84 12.83
C ARG A 395 12.92 -30.52 11.35
N SER A 396 12.73 -31.54 10.52
CA SER A 396 12.40 -31.35 9.10
C SER A 396 11.06 -30.61 8.95
N ASN A 397 10.04 -30.99 9.72
CA ASN A 397 8.74 -30.34 9.71
C ASN A 397 8.82 -28.88 10.16
N PHE A 398 9.60 -28.58 11.21
CA PHE A 398 9.86 -27.23 11.66
C PHE A 398 10.52 -26.39 10.56
N VAL A 399 11.61 -26.87 9.97
CA VAL A 399 12.32 -26.20 8.86
C VAL A 399 11.38 -25.96 7.67
N GLN A 400 10.60 -26.96 7.29
CA GLN A 400 9.66 -26.86 6.17
C GLN A 400 8.51 -25.89 6.45
N SER A 401 8.02 -25.81 7.69
CA SER A 401 6.97 -24.85 8.07
C SER A 401 7.40 -23.40 7.87
N TRP A 402 8.68 -23.10 8.13
CA TRP A 402 9.26 -21.77 7.92
C TRP A 402 9.74 -21.55 6.48
N LEU A 403 10.50 -22.48 5.92
CA LEU A 403 11.27 -22.30 4.69
C LEU A 403 10.69 -23.01 3.46
N GLY A 404 9.57 -23.71 3.60
CA GLY A 404 8.96 -24.46 2.51
C GLY A 404 9.77 -25.67 2.08
N THR A 405 9.39 -26.24 0.93
CA THR A 405 9.98 -27.48 0.40
C THR A 405 11.41 -27.33 -0.09
N ASN A 406 11.84 -26.11 -0.46
CA ASN A 406 13.19 -25.83 -0.90
C ASN A 406 13.85 -24.72 -0.05
N PRO A 407 14.36 -25.04 1.15
CA PRO A 407 14.96 -24.05 2.04
C PRO A 407 16.16 -23.30 1.47
N LYS A 408 16.92 -23.91 0.54
CA LYS A 408 18.14 -23.34 -0.05
C LYS A 408 17.86 -22.14 -0.96
N GLN A 409 16.64 -22.00 -1.46
CA GLN A 409 16.33 -20.98 -2.47
C GLN A 409 16.31 -19.56 -1.91
N TRP A 410 16.13 -19.39 -0.60
CA TRP A 410 15.97 -18.08 0.01
C TRP A 410 17.31 -17.38 0.19
N LYS A 411 17.40 -16.15 -0.33
CA LYS A 411 18.57 -15.27 -0.21
C LYS A 411 18.25 -14.03 0.61
N HIS A 412 16.99 -13.60 0.59
CA HIS A 412 16.52 -12.37 1.20
C HIS A 412 15.32 -12.61 2.09
N ILE A 413 15.13 -11.71 3.04
CA ILE A 413 14.00 -11.69 3.97
C ILE A 413 13.38 -10.30 3.97
N TYR A 414 12.06 -10.26 3.85
CA TYR A 414 11.24 -9.07 4.02
C TYR A 414 10.42 -9.19 5.29
N PHE A 415 10.69 -8.34 6.27
CA PHE A 415 9.94 -8.29 7.52
C PHE A 415 8.95 -7.14 7.47
N THR A 416 7.69 -7.38 7.83
CA THR A 416 6.63 -6.35 7.84
C THR A 416 5.61 -6.58 8.94
N GLU A 417 4.82 -5.57 9.26
CA GLU A 417 3.70 -5.63 10.19
C GLU A 417 2.38 -5.88 9.42
N PRO A 418 1.32 -6.40 10.08
CA PRO A 418 0.06 -6.75 9.41
C PRO A 418 -0.70 -5.57 8.82
N ASP A 419 -0.37 -4.33 9.18
CA ASP A 419 -1.05 -3.11 8.74
C ASP A 419 -0.20 -2.25 7.79
N LEU A 420 0.81 -2.85 7.14
CA LEU A 420 1.70 -2.18 6.21
C LEU A 420 1.45 -2.65 4.78
N ILE A 421 0.80 -1.81 3.98
CA ILE A 421 0.55 -2.09 2.56
C ILE A 421 1.78 -1.64 1.77
N LEU A 422 2.46 -2.58 1.12
CA LEU A 422 3.65 -2.30 0.30
C LEU A 422 3.27 -1.57 -0.98
N GLN A 423 4.01 -0.50 -1.26
CA GLN A 423 3.93 0.31 -2.46
C GLN A 423 5.32 0.40 -3.11
N THR A 424 5.51 -0.29 -4.22
CA THR A 424 6.79 -0.25 -4.96
C THR A 424 6.56 -0.38 -6.46
N ARG A 425 7.34 0.36 -7.26
CA ARG A 425 7.37 0.16 -8.71
C ARG A 425 7.98 -1.20 -9.02
N HIS A 426 7.36 -1.95 -9.93
CA HIS A 426 7.94 -3.20 -10.40
C HIS A 426 9.32 -3.01 -11.03
N THR A 427 9.54 -1.88 -11.71
CA THR A 427 10.83 -1.53 -12.30
C THR A 427 11.93 -1.24 -11.28
N ALA A 428 11.56 -0.94 -10.02
CA ALA A 428 12.50 -0.70 -8.93
C ALA A 428 13.05 -2.02 -8.33
N LEU A 429 12.25 -3.09 -8.30
CA LEU A 429 12.58 -4.35 -7.63
C LEU A 429 13.98 -4.92 -7.99
N PRO A 430 14.43 -4.97 -9.26
CA PRO A 430 15.77 -5.45 -9.59
C PRO A 430 16.89 -4.64 -8.94
N SER A 431 16.77 -3.31 -8.97
CA SER A 431 17.75 -2.40 -8.37
C SER A 431 17.76 -2.53 -6.84
N LEU A 432 16.59 -2.67 -6.21
CA LEU A 432 16.49 -2.94 -4.76
C LEU A 432 17.22 -4.25 -4.40
N VAL A 433 16.94 -5.35 -5.11
CA VAL A 433 17.57 -6.66 -4.86
C VAL A 433 19.08 -6.64 -5.10
N GLN A 434 19.56 -5.86 -6.06
CA GLN A 434 20.99 -5.66 -6.24
C GLN A 434 21.65 -5.07 -4.99
N GLN A 435 21.00 -4.15 -4.28
CA GLN A 435 21.53 -3.61 -3.02
C GLN A 435 21.47 -4.63 -1.89
N LEU A 436 20.41 -5.45 -1.82
CA LEU A 436 20.33 -6.54 -0.84
C LEU A 436 21.48 -7.54 -1.01
N ASN A 437 21.84 -7.87 -2.26
CA ASN A 437 22.97 -8.74 -2.57
C ASN A 437 24.32 -8.16 -2.13
N LYS A 438 24.44 -6.83 -2.06
CA LYS A 438 25.60 -6.13 -1.51
C LYS A 438 25.58 -6.03 0.02
N GLY A 439 24.54 -6.57 0.68
CA GLY A 439 24.41 -6.59 2.13
C GLY A 439 23.77 -5.33 2.73
N TRP A 440 23.21 -4.44 1.90
CA TRP A 440 22.45 -3.28 2.38
C TRP A 440 21.12 -3.71 3.01
N ILE A 441 20.60 -2.86 3.89
CA ILE A 441 19.30 -3.02 4.55
C ILE A 441 18.38 -1.93 4.01
N LEU A 442 17.38 -2.32 3.23
CA LEU A 442 16.42 -1.35 2.70
C LEU A 442 15.34 -1.06 3.75
N THR A 443 14.97 0.21 3.83
CA THR A 443 13.81 0.71 4.58
C THR A 443 12.86 1.43 3.64
N ALA A 444 11.57 1.22 3.81
CA ALA A 444 10.57 1.89 3.01
C ALA A 444 10.24 3.28 3.56
N HIS A 445 9.85 4.19 2.68
CA HIS A 445 9.15 5.40 3.09
C HIS A 445 7.83 5.04 3.75
N ARG A 446 7.51 5.69 4.88
CA ARG A 446 6.25 5.44 5.59
C ARG A 446 5.24 6.53 5.27
N LEU A 447 4.18 6.16 4.58
CA LEU A 447 3.02 6.97 4.26
C LEU A 447 1.92 6.72 5.31
N HIS A 448 1.28 7.79 5.77
CA HIS A 448 0.23 7.75 6.77
C HIS A 448 -1.10 8.11 6.13
N PRO A 449 -2.06 7.18 6.06
CA PRO A 449 -3.42 7.50 5.68
C PRO A 449 -4.05 8.48 6.66
N LEU A 450 -4.79 9.45 6.12
CA LEU A 450 -5.49 10.49 6.84
C LEU A 450 -7.00 10.36 6.60
N PRO A 451 -7.81 10.25 7.66
CA PRO A 451 -9.26 10.21 7.51
C PRO A 451 -9.79 11.50 6.88
N HIS A 452 -10.44 11.38 5.74
CA HIS A 452 -10.95 12.52 5.00
C HIS A 452 -12.42 12.32 4.63
N ILE A 453 -13.19 13.41 4.59
CA ILE A 453 -14.65 13.36 4.47
C ILE A 453 -15.13 12.66 3.20
N ARG A 454 -14.36 12.74 2.11
CA ARG A 454 -14.66 12.06 0.84
C ARG A 454 -14.88 10.55 1.02
N GLN A 455 -14.07 9.90 1.85
CA GLN A 455 -14.16 8.45 2.08
C GLN A 455 -15.41 8.06 2.90
N PHE A 456 -16.07 9.02 3.55
CA PHE A 456 -17.23 8.81 4.43
C PHE A 456 -18.44 9.65 3.99
N ALA A 457 -18.46 10.16 2.76
CA ALA A 457 -19.44 11.13 2.32
C ALA A 457 -20.87 10.60 2.39
N ASP A 458 -21.08 9.33 2.07
CA ASP A 458 -22.34 8.61 2.18
C ASP A 458 -22.84 8.52 3.63
N ILE A 459 -21.96 8.22 4.58
CA ILE A 459 -22.28 8.15 6.01
C ILE A 459 -22.62 9.54 6.54
N VAL A 460 -21.82 10.55 6.20
CA VAL A 460 -22.09 11.95 6.58
C VAL A 460 -23.43 12.42 6.02
N ASN A 461 -23.68 12.17 4.74
CA ASN A 461 -24.92 12.57 4.08
C ASN A 461 -26.13 11.84 4.68
N THR A 462 -25.99 10.56 5.00
CA THR A 462 -27.04 9.78 5.67
C THR A 462 -27.33 10.33 7.05
N ALA A 463 -26.29 10.62 7.85
CA ALA A 463 -26.43 11.20 9.18
C ALA A 463 -27.12 12.58 9.14
N ILE A 464 -26.82 13.42 8.15
CA ILE A 464 -27.49 14.71 7.94
C ILE A 464 -28.97 14.48 7.59
N LYS A 465 -29.27 13.60 6.63
CA LYS A 465 -30.63 13.30 6.18
C LYS A 465 -31.52 12.73 7.28
N THR A 466 -30.97 11.90 8.17
CA THR A 466 -31.69 11.32 9.31
C THR A 466 -31.66 12.23 10.55
N ASN A 467 -31.11 13.43 10.45
CA ASN A 467 -30.95 14.38 11.56
C ASN A 467 -30.19 13.78 12.76
N ASN A 468 -29.24 12.86 12.51
CA ASN A 468 -28.35 12.32 13.53
C ASN A 468 -27.21 13.31 13.82
N ALA A 469 -27.53 14.34 14.62
CA ALA A 469 -26.60 15.39 14.99
C ALA A 469 -25.36 14.87 15.75
N ALA A 470 -25.48 13.76 16.49
CA ALA A 470 -24.38 13.17 17.23
C ALA A 470 -23.31 12.59 16.29
N LEU A 471 -23.73 11.78 15.30
CA LEU A 471 -22.83 11.21 14.29
C LEU A 471 -22.22 12.30 13.40
N VAL A 472 -22.99 13.29 12.96
CA VAL A 472 -22.45 14.43 12.19
C VAL A 472 -21.36 15.15 12.98
N ARG A 473 -21.60 15.43 14.27
CA ARG A 473 -20.61 16.06 15.15
C ARG A 473 -19.37 15.19 15.29
N TYR A 474 -19.53 13.88 15.54
CA TYR A 474 -18.43 12.93 15.65
C TYR A 474 -17.56 12.93 14.38
N LEU A 475 -18.17 12.75 13.20
CA LEU A 475 -17.45 12.73 11.92
C LEU A 475 -16.76 14.06 11.64
N SER A 476 -17.40 15.19 11.93
CA SER A 476 -16.81 16.52 11.74
C SER A 476 -15.58 16.79 12.61
N GLN A 477 -15.45 16.07 13.74
CA GLN A 477 -14.29 16.14 14.63
C GLN A 477 -13.19 15.16 14.23
N LYS A 478 -13.53 14.09 13.50
CA LYS A 478 -12.61 12.99 13.17
C LYS A 478 -12.08 13.03 11.74
N LEU A 479 -12.79 13.67 10.81
CA LEU A 479 -12.43 13.68 9.40
C LEU A 479 -11.84 15.03 9.00
N LEU A 480 -10.81 14.99 8.15
CA LEU A 480 -10.36 16.16 7.41
C LEU A 480 -11.49 16.63 6.47
N PRO A 481 -11.78 17.94 6.43
CA PRO A 481 -12.88 18.45 5.64
C PRO A 481 -12.50 18.65 4.18
N ASP A 482 -13.49 18.67 3.30
CA ASP A 482 -13.32 18.93 1.88
C ASP A 482 -13.40 20.44 1.56
N PHE A 483 -12.46 21.22 2.11
CA PHE A 483 -12.30 22.65 1.77
C PHE A 483 -10.88 23.17 2.06
N GLY A 484 -10.53 24.31 1.46
CA GLY A 484 -9.21 24.93 1.64
C GLY A 484 -8.08 24.00 1.17
N SER A 485 -6.99 23.91 1.93
CA SER A 485 -5.85 23.03 1.62
C SER A 485 -6.18 21.53 1.64
N PHE A 486 -7.34 21.15 2.20
CA PHE A 486 -7.79 19.76 2.26
C PHE A 486 -8.83 19.43 1.18
N HIS A 487 -9.23 20.42 0.37
CA HIS A 487 -10.18 20.18 -0.72
C HIS A 487 -9.64 19.08 -1.65
N HIS A 488 -10.50 18.17 -2.09
CA HIS A 488 -10.12 17.00 -2.88
C HIS A 488 -9.38 17.37 -4.17
N ALA A 489 -9.73 18.51 -4.79
CA ALA A 489 -9.03 19.03 -5.97
C ALA A 489 -7.56 19.41 -5.69
N ASN A 490 -7.18 19.59 -4.43
CA ASN A 490 -5.81 19.85 -3.98
C ASN A 490 -5.08 18.57 -3.56
N ILE A 491 -5.77 17.42 -3.51
CA ILE A 491 -5.14 16.14 -3.24
C ILE A 491 -4.56 15.62 -4.55
N THR A 492 -3.23 15.52 -4.60
CA THR A 492 -2.53 15.08 -5.80
C THR A 492 -2.64 13.57 -5.95
N SER A 493 -3.34 13.12 -6.98
CA SER A 493 -3.37 11.70 -7.34
C SER A 493 -2.03 11.31 -7.96
N LEU A 494 -1.41 10.27 -7.44
CA LEU A 494 -0.12 9.76 -7.91
C LEU A 494 -0.33 8.43 -8.63
N ASP A 495 -0.02 8.43 -9.92
CA ASP A 495 0.21 7.21 -10.71
C ASP A 495 1.68 6.79 -10.55
N PRO A 496 2.00 5.68 -9.86
CA PRO A 496 3.37 5.27 -9.63
C PRO A 496 4.15 5.00 -10.93
N TYR A 497 3.52 4.86 -12.10
CA TYR A 497 4.23 4.70 -13.37
C TYR A 497 4.55 6.00 -14.09
N ARG A 498 3.88 7.10 -13.74
CA ARG A 498 3.99 8.38 -14.46
C ARG A 498 4.60 9.50 -13.65
N VAL A 499 4.53 9.40 -12.33
CA VAL A 499 5.00 10.45 -11.44
C VAL A 499 6.07 9.93 -10.51
N SER A 500 7.06 10.76 -10.23
CA SER A 500 8.08 10.57 -9.19
C SER A 500 7.82 11.50 -8.00
N CYS A 501 8.01 11.00 -6.78
CA CYS A 501 7.94 11.78 -5.55
C CYS A 501 9.34 11.98 -4.99
N CYS A 502 10.00 13.04 -5.45
CA CYS A 502 11.38 13.32 -5.10
C CYS A 502 11.46 14.32 -3.96
N ASP A 503 12.04 13.90 -2.84
CA ASP A 503 12.62 14.84 -1.90
C ASP A 503 14.00 14.31 -1.49
N GLN A 504 15.06 15.01 -1.88
CA GLN A 504 16.43 14.58 -1.56
C GLN A 504 16.79 14.79 -0.06
N GLY A 505 15.81 14.78 0.84
CA GLY A 505 15.94 15.24 2.22
C GLY A 505 16.04 16.77 2.35
N ASN A 506 15.97 17.50 1.23
CA ASN A 506 16.13 18.95 1.22
C ASN A 506 15.00 19.68 1.95
N TYR A 507 13.77 19.15 1.94
CA TYR A 507 12.61 19.80 2.57
C TYR A 507 12.25 19.25 3.94
N TYR A 508 13.21 18.70 4.67
CA TYR A 508 13.01 18.34 6.06
C TYR A 508 12.86 19.63 6.90
N PRO A 509 11.72 19.87 7.58
CA PRO A 509 11.49 21.13 8.29
C PRO A 509 12.44 21.35 9.49
N ALA A 510 13.14 20.32 9.95
CA ALA A 510 14.22 20.43 10.94
C ALA A 510 15.62 20.60 10.31
N ASN A 511 15.74 20.67 8.98
CA ASN A 511 16.98 21.11 8.33
C ASN A 511 17.10 22.63 8.46
N VAL A 512 17.79 23.07 9.52
CA VAL A 512 18.01 24.48 9.85
C VAL A 512 18.74 25.25 8.75
N ASP A 513 19.49 24.54 7.91
CA ASP A 513 20.28 25.12 6.82
C ASP A 513 19.46 25.33 5.54
N ASN A 514 18.21 24.85 5.47
CA ASN A 514 17.38 25.08 4.29
C ASN A 514 16.76 26.50 4.31
N PRO A 515 17.12 27.40 3.37
CA PRO A 515 16.60 28.75 3.32
C PRO A 515 15.09 28.82 2.98
N ASN A 516 14.53 27.78 2.37
CA ASN A 516 13.11 27.67 2.03
C ASN A 516 12.23 27.20 3.20
N VAL A 517 12.82 26.75 4.31
CA VAL A 517 12.07 26.48 5.54
C VAL A 517 11.67 27.82 6.16
N PRO A 518 10.38 28.07 6.47
CA PRO A 518 9.94 29.31 7.08
C PRO A 518 10.77 29.65 8.33
N VAL A 519 11.16 30.92 8.48
CA VAL A 519 11.98 31.39 9.61
C VAL A 519 11.37 30.99 10.96
N LYS A 520 10.04 30.95 11.06
CA LYS A 520 9.31 30.48 12.25
C LYS A 520 9.56 29.00 12.59
N ALA A 521 9.73 28.13 11.60
CA ALA A 521 10.09 26.74 11.81
C ALA A 521 11.58 26.59 12.20
N ARG A 522 12.47 27.43 11.62
CA ARG A 522 13.89 27.49 11.99
C ARG A 522 14.14 28.03 13.40
N GLN A 523 13.32 28.98 13.85
CA GLN A 523 13.44 29.67 15.15
C GLN A 523 12.56 29.05 16.24
N ALA A 524 11.80 27.99 15.94
CA ALA A 524 10.99 27.34 16.96
C ALA A 524 11.91 26.81 18.08
N PRO A 525 11.73 27.22 19.34
CA PRO A 525 12.62 26.87 20.46
C PRO A 525 12.60 25.39 20.85
N PHE A 526 11.89 24.57 20.08
CA PHE A 526 11.76 23.14 20.29
C PHE A 526 12.51 22.43 19.17
N HIS A 527 13.76 22.04 19.43
CA HIS A 527 14.36 20.92 18.70
C HIS A 527 13.36 19.78 18.75
N CYS A 528 12.87 19.34 17.60
CA CYS A 528 11.96 18.22 17.46
C CYS A 528 12.67 16.93 17.94
N PRO A 529 12.46 16.45 19.18
CA PRO A 529 13.30 15.40 19.72
C PRO A 529 12.88 13.99 19.23
N GLY A 530 12.00 13.88 18.22
CA GLY A 530 11.57 12.60 17.67
C GLY A 530 10.68 12.67 16.42
N THR A 531 10.03 11.54 16.10
CA THR A 531 9.12 11.33 14.96
C THR A 531 8.02 12.41 14.88
N PHE A 532 7.53 12.74 13.67
CA PHE A 532 6.59 13.84 13.40
C PHE A 532 5.32 13.86 14.28
N GLU A 533 4.89 12.72 14.83
CA GLU A 533 3.86 12.70 15.88
C GLU A 533 4.16 13.65 17.05
N LEU A 534 5.43 13.89 17.32
CA LEU A 534 5.94 14.74 18.40
C LEU A 534 6.05 16.22 17.98
N CYS A 535 5.92 16.52 16.68
CA CYS A 535 6.29 17.81 16.09
C CYS A 535 5.17 18.52 15.34
N GLY A 536 4.39 17.81 14.52
CA GLY A 536 3.20 18.36 13.85
C GLY A 536 1.96 18.35 14.74
N PHE A 537 1.94 17.45 15.70
CA PHE A 537 1.09 17.53 16.87
C PHE A 537 2.07 17.79 17.99
N GLN A 538 2.15 19.01 18.54
CA GLN A 538 2.93 19.23 19.75
C GLN A 538 2.47 18.18 20.78
N THR A 539 3.26 17.14 21.04
CA THR A 539 2.89 16.13 22.04
C THR A 539 2.77 16.78 23.39
N ASN A 540 3.51 17.83 23.68
CA ASN A 540 3.34 18.57 24.93
C ASN A 540 1.98 19.29 25.03
N VAL A 541 1.29 19.56 23.93
CA VAL A 541 -0.07 20.12 23.88
C VAL A 541 -1.13 19.02 23.79
N VAL A 542 -0.90 17.98 22.99
CA VAL A 542 -1.85 16.88 22.78
C VAL A 542 -1.81 15.83 23.91
N SER A 543 -0.63 15.45 24.40
CA SER A 543 -0.49 14.44 25.47
C SER A 543 -0.80 14.97 26.86
N ARG A 544 -0.64 16.29 27.11
CA ARG A 544 -1.09 16.92 28.36
C ARG A 544 -2.59 17.20 28.38
N ARG A 545 -3.25 17.28 27.22
CA ARG A 545 -4.71 17.38 27.09
C ARG A 545 -5.26 16.10 26.50
N LYS A 546 -5.28 15.03 27.31
CA LYS A 546 -5.93 13.75 26.97
C LYS A 546 -7.44 13.90 26.66
N SER A 547 -8.03 15.06 26.93
CA SER A 547 -9.38 15.43 26.52
C SER A 547 -9.32 16.47 25.39
N MET A 548 -9.82 16.07 24.22
CA MET A 548 -10.20 16.91 23.08
C MET A 548 -9.14 17.89 22.56
N VAL A 549 -8.39 17.44 21.54
CA VAL A 549 -7.84 18.37 20.55
C VAL A 549 -9.03 18.88 19.73
N SER A 550 -9.36 20.17 19.84
CA SER A 550 -10.45 20.73 19.02
C SER A 550 -10.07 20.63 17.54
N ARG A 551 -11.08 20.58 16.65
CA ARG A 551 -10.88 20.60 15.19
C ARG A 551 -10.01 21.80 14.78
N GLU A 552 -10.23 22.95 15.41
CA GLU A 552 -9.46 24.17 15.21
C GLU A 552 -7.99 23.96 15.60
N THR A 553 -7.72 23.29 16.72
CA THR A 553 -6.34 22.99 17.17
C THR A 553 -5.65 22.01 16.22
N MET A 554 -6.34 21.00 15.70
CA MET A 554 -5.77 20.10 14.68
C MET A 554 -5.48 20.84 13.38
N LEU A 555 -6.43 21.64 12.90
CA LEU A 555 -6.27 22.45 11.69
C LEU A 555 -5.17 23.50 11.86
N GLU A 556 -5.04 24.12 13.03
CA GLU A 556 -4.00 25.11 13.35
C GLU A 556 -2.62 24.45 13.47
N ALA A 557 -2.54 23.28 14.10
CA ALA A 557 -1.32 22.49 14.16
C ALA A 557 -0.85 22.03 12.76
N HIS A 558 -1.80 21.69 11.87
CA HIS A 558 -1.50 21.38 10.46
C HIS A 558 -1.11 22.63 9.65
N LYS A 559 -1.73 23.79 9.92
CA LYS A 559 -1.42 25.07 9.25
C LYS A 559 -0.05 25.64 9.61
N PHE A 560 0.50 25.30 10.78
CA PHE A 560 1.71 25.97 11.31
C PHE A 560 3.02 25.50 10.65
N LEU A 561 3.02 24.36 9.94
CA LEU A 561 4.24 23.72 9.45
C LEU A 561 4.09 23.27 7.99
N MET A 562 4.25 24.24 7.08
CA MET A 562 4.34 24.12 5.61
C MET A 562 3.05 23.71 4.87
N GLU A 563 2.83 24.32 3.71
CA GLU A 563 1.82 23.93 2.72
C GLU A 563 2.21 22.57 2.09
N TYR A 564 2.00 21.46 2.79
CA TYR A 564 2.22 20.15 2.19
C TYR A 564 0.97 19.72 1.41
N ASN A 565 1.16 19.37 0.14
CA ASN A 565 0.12 18.76 -0.67
C ASN A 565 -0.18 17.37 -0.11
N LEU A 566 -1.47 17.10 0.16
CA LEU A 566 -1.92 15.74 0.37
C LEU A 566 -1.76 14.97 -0.94
N ILE A 567 -1.34 13.73 -0.84
CA ILE A 567 -1.26 12.83 -1.98
C ILE A 567 -2.28 11.72 -1.81
N ALA A 568 -2.75 11.13 -2.90
CA ALA A 568 -3.47 9.87 -2.88
C ALA A 568 -2.82 8.97 -3.94
N LEU A 569 -2.64 7.70 -3.64
CA LEU A 569 -2.25 6.74 -4.67
C LEU A 569 -3.50 6.39 -5.47
N GLU A 570 -3.38 6.36 -6.80
CA GLU A 570 -4.49 5.95 -7.66
C GLU A 570 -5.08 4.60 -7.25
N GLU A 571 -6.38 4.43 -7.50
CA GLU A 571 -7.12 3.20 -7.19
C GLU A 571 -6.38 1.98 -7.74
N GLY A 572 -6.22 0.96 -6.90
CA GLY A 572 -5.51 -0.29 -7.19
C GLY A 572 -3.99 -0.20 -7.14
N TYR A 573 -3.44 1.01 -7.01
CA TYR A 573 -2.07 1.20 -6.56
C TYR A 573 -2.03 1.26 -5.05
N GLY A 574 -2.79 2.17 -4.44
CA GLY A 574 -2.99 2.22 -3.00
C GLY A 574 -4.45 2.21 -2.62
N THR A 575 -4.72 2.56 -1.37
CA THR A 575 -6.07 2.52 -0.80
C THR A 575 -6.98 3.67 -1.21
N GLY A 576 -6.48 4.64 -1.99
CA GLY A 576 -7.21 5.84 -2.37
C GLY A 576 -7.49 6.82 -1.21
N VAL A 577 -7.03 6.50 0.01
CA VAL A 577 -7.10 7.40 1.16
C VAL A 577 -6.03 8.47 1.03
N PRO A 578 -6.28 9.74 1.40
CA PRO A 578 -5.26 10.76 1.39
C PRO A 578 -4.13 10.37 2.33
N LEU A 579 -2.89 10.53 1.87
CA LEU A 579 -1.69 10.14 2.56
C LEU A 579 -0.82 11.36 2.87
N VAL A 580 -0.05 11.25 3.94
CA VAL A 580 1.06 12.16 4.24
C VAL A 580 2.32 11.36 4.56
N HIS A 581 3.49 11.85 4.16
CA HIS A 581 4.75 11.22 4.54
C HIS A 581 5.07 11.47 6.01
N SER A 582 5.39 10.40 6.76
CA SER A 582 5.69 10.42 8.20
C SER A 582 6.83 11.33 8.64
N HIS A 583 7.68 11.78 7.72
CA HIS A 583 8.81 12.66 7.98
C HIS A 583 8.67 14.04 7.31
N GLN A 584 7.45 14.45 6.92
CA GLN A 584 7.16 15.75 6.27
C GLN A 584 8.04 16.05 5.05
N ARG A 585 8.41 14.99 4.35
CA ARG A 585 8.97 15.10 3.03
C ARG A 585 7.84 15.63 2.14
N VAL A 586 8.09 16.63 1.31
CA VAL A 586 7.08 17.18 0.38
C VAL A 586 7.20 16.42 -0.92
N CYS A 587 6.12 15.78 -1.38
CA CYS A 587 6.14 15.17 -2.71
C CYS A 587 5.93 16.32 -3.68
N ARG A 588 6.95 16.57 -4.49
CA ARG A 588 6.80 17.36 -5.70
C ARG A 588 6.73 16.38 -6.84
N VAL A 589 5.59 16.36 -7.52
CA VAL A 589 5.44 15.59 -8.75
C VAL A 589 6.54 16.03 -9.69
N GLN A 590 7.45 15.10 -9.98
CA GLN A 590 8.39 15.22 -11.07
C GLN A 590 7.95 14.24 -12.15
N GLU A 591 7.77 14.73 -13.37
CA GLU A 591 7.48 13.88 -14.53
C GLU A 591 8.75 13.11 -14.99
N GLU A 592 9.91 13.42 -14.40
CA GLU A 592 11.21 12.78 -14.65
C GLU A 592 11.79 12.14 -13.36
N VAL A 593 12.72 11.18 -13.53
CA VAL A 593 13.39 10.46 -12.44
C VAL A 593 14.14 11.43 -11.51
N CYS A 594 14.14 11.19 -10.20
CA CYS A 594 14.89 11.99 -9.22
C CYS A 594 16.40 12.01 -9.54
N LEU A 595 16.86 13.05 -10.23
CA LEU A 595 18.27 13.27 -10.60
C LEU A 595 19.08 13.92 -9.48
#